data_AF-A0A5B8VR69-F1
#
_entry.id   AF-A0A5B8VR69-F1
#
_cell.length_a   1.000
_cell.length_b   1.000
_cell.length_c   1.000
_cell.angle_alpha   90.00
_cell.angle_beta   90.00
_cell.angle_gamma   90.00
#
_symmetry.space_group_name_H-M   'P 1'
#
loop_
_entity.id
_entity.type
_entity.pdbx_description
1 polymer ?
#
loop_
_entity_poly.entity_id
_entity_poly.type
_entity_poly.pdbx_seq_one_letter_code
_entity_poly.pdbx_strand_id
1 'polypeptide(L)'
;MVQNGGCTLIKMICLPLLVRIHPEGQVAQQEFFPFGFPNSVLVHDCLSMQLATPAWAHQICNSHLLRELKAMMEAHPEVNWPKQLTRLIKDALALYKEGSSPTEVTKIEDRLTKLLNQKMGNAAGKIPAMWKGLNKHRDKIFLFLKYPDKNIPPENNAAERAIRNVKVKIKVSGQFKSGDGAKDYATIRSVVDTKRKHKQNVHDELVRIASTPLN
;
A
#
# COMPACT_ATOMS: atom_id res chain seq x y z
N MET A 1 22.70 1.41 -26.52
CA MET A 1 22.42 -0.02 -26.40
C MET A 1 22.89 -0.52 -25.04
N VAL A 2 21.99 -0.64 -24.06
CA VAL A 2 21.97 -1.71 -23.06
C VAL A 2 20.50 -1.92 -22.75
N GLN A 3 19.92 -2.96 -23.35
CA GLN A 3 18.64 -3.51 -22.94
C GLN A 3 18.89 -4.31 -21.66
N ASN A 4 18.12 -4.04 -20.61
CA ASN A 4 17.90 -4.99 -19.52
C ASN A 4 16.41 -4.91 -19.15
N GLY A 5 15.66 -5.90 -19.64
CA GLY A 5 14.26 -6.10 -19.36
C GLY A 5 14.01 -6.54 -17.93
N GLY A 6 12.76 -6.32 -17.46
CA GLY A 6 12.26 -6.94 -16.24
C GLY A 6 12.10 -6.04 -15.02
N CYS A 7 11.78 -4.75 -15.15
CA CYS A 7 11.42 -3.95 -13.97
C CYS A 7 9.90 -3.83 -13.86
N THR A 8 9.26 -4.71 -13.07
CA THR A 8 7.86 -4.49 -12.67
C THR A 8 7.85 -3.29 -11.73
N LEU A 9 7.41 -2.13 -12.23
CA LEU A 9 7.42 -0.90 -11.43
C LEU A 9 6.39 -1.04 -10.31
N ILE A 10 6.80 -1.25 -9.06
CA ILE A 10 5.88 -1.35 -7.93
C ILE A 10 5.41 0.05 -7.55
N LYS A 11 4.10 0.29 -7.59
CA LYS A 11 3.50 1.56 -7.17
C LYS A 11 2.74 1.35 -5.87
N MET A 12 3.31 1.90 -4.80
CA MET A 12 2.68 1.94 -3.49
C MET A 12 1.82 3.21 -3.41
N ILE A 13 0.54 3.09 -3.07
CA ILE A 13 -0.35 4.24 -2.95
C ILE A 13 -0.93 4.30 -1.56
N CYS A 14 -0.55 5.33 -0.83
CA CYS A 14 -1.23 5.73 0.38
C CYS A 14 -2.27 6.79 -0.01
N LEU A 15 -3.53 6.37 -0.09
CA LEU A 15 -4.67 7.15 -0.56
C LEU A 15 -5.18 8.32 0.31
N PRO A 16 -4.79 8.52 1.59
CA PRO A 16 -5.41 9.58 2.39
C PRO A 16 -5.11 11.01 1.91
N LEU A 17 -4.29 11.22 0.87
CA LEU A 17 -4.12 12.54 0.25
C LEU A 17 -5.17 12.84 -0.84
N LEU A 18 -5.50 11.84 -1.66
CA LEU A 18 -6.39 12.00 -2.82
C LEU A 18 -7.84 12.26 -2.39
N VAL A 19 -8.30 11.54 -1.36
CA VAL A 19 -9.67 11.67 -0.81
C VAL A 19 -9.90 12.99 -0.04
N ARG A 20 -8.84 13.77 0.23
CA ARG A 20 -8.98 15.11 0.84
C ARG A 20 -9.02 16.24 -0.18
N ILE A 21 -8.68 15.97 -1.44
CA ILE A 21 -8.82 16.92 -2.54
C ILE A 21 -10.23 16.78 -3.14
N HIS A 22 -10.74 15.55 -3.22
CA HIS A 22 -12.12 15.28 -3.61
C HIS A 22 -12.83 14.38 -2.57
N PRO A 23 -14.03 14.75 -2.08
CA PRO A 23 -14.79 13.95 -1.12
C PRO A 23 -15.18 12.57 -1.67
N GLU A 24 -15.26 12.46 -3.00
CA GLU A 24 -15.49 11.21 -3.70
C GLU A 24 -14.19 10.61 -4.19
N GLY A 25 -13.79 9.51 -3.57
CA GLY A 25 -12.53 8.87 -3.88
C GLY A 25 -12.38 8.43 -5.35
N GLN A 26 -13.45 7.94 -5.97
CA GLN A 26 -13.41 7.49 -7.36
C GLN A 26 -13.09 8.62 -8.35
N VAL A 27 -13.59 9.83 -8.08
CA VAL A 27 -13.30 11.04 -8.87
C VAL A 27 -11.82 11.40 -8.76
N ALA A 28 -11.25 11.36 -7.56
CA ALA A 28 -9.82 11.60 -7.37
C ALA A 28 -8.95 10.59 -8.15
N GLN A 29 -9.33 9.31 -8.20
CA GLN A 29 -8.57 8.33 -8.99
C GLN A 29 -8.62 8.66 -10.48
N GLN A 30 -9.78 9.02 -11.02
CA GLN A 30 -9.94 9.34 -12.43
C GLN A 30 -9.19 10.62 -12.82
N GLU A 31 -9.18 11.62 -11.94
CA GLU A 31 -8.48 12.88 -12.16
C GLU A 31 -6.95 12.70 -12.12
N PHE A 32 -6.43 12.09 -11.05
CA PHE A 32 -4.98 12.01 -10.83
C PHE A 32 -4.34 10.80 -11.53
N PHE A 33 -5.09 9.73 -11.77
CA PHE A 33 -4.61 8.49 -12.36
C PHE A 33 -5.61 7.90 -13.36
N PRO A 34 -5.96 8.63 -14.44
CA PRO A 34 -7.01 8.22 -15.39
C PRO A 34 -6.78 6.83 -16.00
N PHE A 35 -5.50 6.46 -16.20
CA PHE A 35 -5.11 5.16 -16.74
C PHE A 35 -4.71 4.13 -15.68
N GLY A 36 -4.78 4.48 -14.40
CA GLY A 36 -4.27 3.66 -13.30
C GLY A 36 -2.78 3.34 -13.46
N PHE A 37 -2.42 2.09 -13.22
CA PHE A 37 -1.04 1.59 -13.15
C PHE A 37 -0.86 0.24 -13.86
N PRO A 38 -1.17 0.15 -15.16
CA PRO A 38 -1.34 -1.12 -15.88
C PRO A 38 -0.08 -1.99 -15.95
N ASN A 39 1.10 -1.40 -15.72
CA ASN A 39 2.39 -2.08 -15.73
C ASN A 39 3.01 -2.23 -14.32
N SER A 40 2.19 -2.10 -13.28
CA SER A 40 2.64 -1.99 -11.89
C SER A 40 1.83 -2.86 -10.95
N VAL A 41 2.50 -3.32 -9.88
CA VAL A 41 1.80 -3.88 -8.71
C VAL A 41 1.37 -2.74 -7.80
N LEU A 42 0.07 -2.69 -7.49
CA LEU A 42 -0.50 -1.74 -6.56
C LEU A 42 -0.60 -2.34 -5.15
N VAL A 43 0.16 -1.80 -4.21
CA VAL A 43 0.11 -2.21 -2.78
C VAL A 43 -0.80 -1.26 -2.03
N HIS A 44 -1.84 -1.79 -1.36
CA HIS A 44 -2.92 -0.95 -0.83
C HIS A 44 -3.69 -1.53 0.37
N ASP A 45 -4.54 -0.72 0.99
CA ASP A 45 -5.24 -1.02 2.25
C ASP A 45 -6.70 -1.46 2.03
N CYS A 46 -7.03 -1.91 0.81
CA CYS A 46 -8.34 -2.46 0.42
C CYS A 46 -9.50 -1.46 0.40
N LEU A 47 -9.23 -0.17 0.25
CA LEU A 47 -10.30 0.79 -0.02
C LEU A 47 -10.92 0.52 -1.40
N SER A 48 -12.24 0.69 -1.54
CA SER A 48 -12.96 0.39 -2.78
C SER A 48 -12.35 1.07 -4.02
N MET A 49 -11.92 2.32 -3.89
CA MET A 49 -11.25 3.05 -4.98
C MET A 49 -9.91 2.41 -5.37
N GLN A 50 -9.11 1.94 -4.41
CA GLN A 50 -7.82 1.26 -4.68
C GLN A 50 -8.06 -0.07 -5.38
N LEU A 51 -9.08 -0.82 -4.97
CA LEU A 51 -9.45 -2.09 -5.57
C LEU A 51 -9.98 -1.93 -7.00
N ALA A 52 -10.61 -0.79 -7.31
CA ALA A 52 -11.11 -0.45 -8.63
C ALA A 52 -10.05 0.18 -9.56
N THR A 53 -8.92 0.61 -9.01
CA THR A 53 -7.84 1.24 -9.80
C THR A 53 -7.21 0.19 -10.72
N PRO A 54 -7.18 0.39 -12.05
CA PRO A 54 -6.50 -0.53 -12.95
C PRO A 54 -5.03 -0.70 -12.58
N ALA A 55 -4.56 -1.94 -12.46
CA ALA A 55 -3.16 -2.26 -12.20
C ALA A 55 -2.79 -3.62 -12.83
N TRP A 56 -1.50 -3.90 -13.00
CA TRP A 56 -1.06 -5.24 -13.44
C TRP A 56 -1.49 -6.30 -12.42
N ALA A 57 -1.28 -6.00 -11.14
CA ALA A 57 -1.75 -6.82 -10.03
C ALA A 57 -1.88 -5.98 -8.76
N HIS A 58 -2.50 -6.56 -7.73
CA HIS A 58 -2.72 -5.91 -6.45
C HIS A 58 -2.14 -6.74 -5.32
N GLN A 59 -1.51 -6.07 -4.37
CA GLN A 59 -1.06 -6.65 -3.10
C GLN A 59 -1.80 -5.94 -1.96
N ILE A 60 -2.47 -6.70 -1.11
CA ILE A 60 -3.11 -6.17 0.09
C ILE A 60 -2.03 -5.90 1.15
N CYS A 61 -2.10 -4.75 1.80
CA CYS A 61 -1.14 -4.37 2.83
C CYS A 61 -1.31 -5.23 4.08
N ASN A 62 -0.34 -6.11 4.34
CA ASN A 62 -0.41 -7.04 5.48
C ASN A 62 -0.31 -6.32 6.83
N SER A 63 0.39 -5.17 6.93
CA SER A 63 0.47 -4.41 8.18
C SER A 63 -0.88 -3.80 8.58
N HIS A 64 -1.71 -3.41 7.61
CA HIS A 64 -3.08 -2.96 7.86
C HIS A 64 -4.00 -4.13 8.24
N LEU A 65 -3.92 -5.26 7.54
CA LEU A 65 -4.66 -6.47 7.92
C LEU A 65 -4.35 -6.90 9.36
N LEU A 66 -3.06 -6.97 9.72
CA LEU A 66 -2.63 -7.36 11.07
C LEU A 66 -3.16 -6.41 12.15
N ARG A 67 -3.27 -5.11 11.86
CA ARG A 67 -3.81 -4.12 12.81
C ARG A 67 -5.31 -4.31 13.02
N GLU A 68 -6.07 -4.52 11.94
CA GLU A 68 -7.49 -4.79 12.03
C GLU A 68 -7.77 -6.12 12.74
N LEU A 69 -6.99 -7.16 12.44
CA LEU A 69 -7.09 -8.46 13.10
C LEU A 69 -6.80 -8.35 14.60
N LYS A 70 -5.81 -7.56 15.00
CA LYS A 70 -5.53 -7.28 16.41
C LYS A 70 -6.75 -6.67 17.11
N ALA A 71 -7.37 -5.65 16.51
CA ALA A 71 -8.58 -5.03 17.06
C ALA A 71 -9.75 -6.02 17.15
N MET A 72 -9.91 -6.92 16.17
CA MET A 72 -10.93 -7.99 16.23
C MET A 72 -10.65 -9.00 17.34
N MET A 73 -9.39 -9.37 17.57
CA MET A 73 -8.99 -10.27 18.65
C MET A 73 -9.24 -9.66 20.04
N GLU A 74 -9.07 -8.34 20.17
CA GLU A 74 -9.35 -7.60 21.40
C GLU A 74 -10.87 -7.47 21.64
N ALA A 75 -11.65 -7.21 20.60
CA ALA A 75 -13.10 -7.04 20.69
C ALA A 75 -13.87 -8.36 20.84
N HIS A 76 -13.37 -9.43 20.22
CA HIS A 76 -14.03 -10.74 20.13
C HIS A 76 -13.03 -11.89 20.43
N PRO A 77 -12.50 -11.98 21.66
CA PRO A 77 -11.45 -12.95 22.03
C PRO A 77 -11.88 -14.42 21.90
N GLU A 78 -13.19 -14.69 21.92
CA GLU A 78 -13.83 -15.99 21.73
C GLU A 78 -13.75 -16.50 20.28
N VAL A 79 -13.60 -15.60 19.31
CA VAL A 79 -13.50 -15.98 17.90
C VAL A 79 -12.03 -16.26 17.55
N ASN A 80 -11.72 -17.51 17.20
CA ASN A 80 -10.35 -17.93 16.90
C ASN A 80 -9.88 -17.60 15.48
N TRP A 81 -10.77 -17.27 14.55
CA TRP A 81 -10.42 -17.03 13.15
C TRP A 81 -9.40 -15.88 12.96
N PRO A 82 -9.53 -14.70 13.62
CA PRO A 82 -8.53 -13.64 13.54
C PRO A 82 -7.12 -14.06 14.03
N LYS A 83 -7.05 -14.89 15.08
CA LYS A 83 -5.78 -15.44 15.60
C LYS A 83 -5.11 -16.34 14.58
N GLN A 84 -5.90 -17.23 13.95
CA GLN A 84 -5.40 -18.14 12.89
C GLN A 84 -4.87 -17.36 11.68
N LEU A 85 -5.62 -16.35 11.22
CA LEU A 85 -5.21 -15.53 10.07
C LEU A 85 -3.95 -14.72 10.39
N THR A 86 -3.86 -14.17 11.61
CA THR A 86 -2.66 -13.46 12.08
C THR A 86 -1.42 -14.35 12.02
N ARG A 87 -1.51 -15.60 12.49
CA ARG A 87 -0.40 -16.57 12.42
C ARG A 87 -0.02 -16.86 10.98
N LEU A 88 -1.00 -17.14 10.12
CA LEU A 88 -0.76 -17.39 8.69
C LEU A 88 -0.06 -16.22 7.99
N ILE A 89 -0.49 -14.98 8.23
CA ILE A 89 0.14 -13.79 7.67
C ILE A 89 1.58 -13.66 8.18
N LYS A 90 1.84 -13.89 9.47
CA LYS A 90 3.19 -13.85 10.03
C LYS A 90 4.12 -14.89 9.42
N ASP A 91 3.63 -16.10 9.20
CA ASP A 91 4.42 -17.17 8.55
C ASP A 91 4.74 -16.79 7.09
N ALA A 92 3.78 -16.24 6.35
CA ALA A 92 4.03 -15.74 5.00
C ALA A 92 5.07 -14.60 4.99
N LEU A 93 5.04 -13.70 5.97
CA LEU A 93 6.03 -12.63 6.12
C LEU A 93 7.42 -13.16 6.49
N ALA A 94 7.52 -14.25 7.26
CA ALA A 94 8.80 -14.90 7.55
C ALA A 94 9.40 -15.49 6.27
N LEU A 95 8.61 -16.24 5.52
CA LEU A 95 9.01 -16.80 4.21
C LEU A 95 9.45 -15.72 3.21
N TYR A 96 8.79 -14.57 3.19
CA TYR A 96 9.22 -13.45 2.35
C TYR A 96 10.63 -12.93 2.71
N LYS A 97 10.98 -12.93 3.99
CA LYS A 97 12.29 -12.43 4.47
C LYS A 97 13.40 -13.45 4.31
N GLU A 98 13.10 -14.71 4.59
CA GLU A 98 14.06 -15.81 4.62
C GLU A 98 14.27 -16.42 3.24
N GLY A 99 13.35 -16.17 2.32
CA GLY A 99 13.23 -16.89 1.06
C GLY A 99 12.27 -18.06 1.22
N SER A 100 11.56 -18.39 0.14
CA SER A 100 10.53 -19.42 0.14
C SER A 100 10.75 -20.40 -1.00
N SER A 101 10.64 -21.69 -0.71
CA SER A 101 10.53 -22.72 -1.74
C SER A 101 9.09 -22.78 -2.30
N PRO A 102 8.90 -23.29 -3.54
CA PRO A 102 7.56 -23.48 -4.10
C PRO A 102 6.63 -24.28 -3.19
N THR A 103 7.16 -25.30 -2.50
CA THR A 103 6.36 -26.13 -1.59
C THR A 103 5.85 -25.38 -0.37
N GLU A 104 6.63 -24.42 0.15
CA GLU A 104 6.21 -23.57 1.27
C GLU A 104 5.14 -22.58 0.85
N VAL A 105 5.28 -22.02 -0.36
CA VAL A 105 4.25 -21.14 -0.94
C VAL A 105 2.94 -21.91 -1.08
N THR A 106 2.95 -23.12 -1.65
CA THR A 106 1.74 -23.97 -1.74
C THR A 106 1.14 -24.26 -0.36
N LYS A 107 1.95 -24.55 0.65
CA LYS A 107 1.46 -24.75 2.03
C LYS A 107 0.76 -23.50 2.59
N ILE A 108 1.27 -22.29 2.32
CA ILE A 108 0.62 -21.04 2.71
C ILE A 108 -0.72 -20.88 1.99
N GLU A 109 -0.79 -21.16 0.69
CA GLU A 109 -2.02 -21.07 -0.09
C GLU A 109 -3.09 -22.07 0.35
N ASP A 110 -2.69 -23.30 0.68
CA ASP A 110 -3.59 -24.32 1.21
C ASP A 110 -4.14 -23.92 2.58
N ARG A 111 -3.28 -23.40 3.46
CA ARG A 111 -3.70 -22.89 4.78
C ARG A 111 -4.65 -21.70 4.63
N LEU A 112 -4.37 -20.78 3.70
CA LEU A 112 -5.26 -19.66 3.39
C LEU A 112 -6.62 -20.16 2.93
N THR A 113 -6.64 -21.11 1.99
CA THR A 113 -7.87 -21.68 1.43
C THR A 113 -8.69 -22.38 2.52
N LYS A 114 -8.07 -23.21 3.36
CA LYS A 114 -8.72 -23.84 4.52
C LYS A 114 -9.32 -22.82 5.48
N LEU A 115 -8.60 -21.73 5.75
CA LEU A 115 -9.03 -20.70 6.68
C LEU A 115 -10.16 -19.83 6.13
N LEU A 116 -10.13 -19.50 4.83
CA LEU A 116 -11.18 -18.73 4.17
C LEU A 116 -12.47 -19.56 3.96
N ASN A 117 -12.37 -20.89 3.90
CA ASN A 117 -13.51 -21.80 3.88
C ASN A 117 -14.23 -21.93 5.23
N GLN A 118 -13.64 -21.45 6.34
CA GLN A 118 -14.35 -21.39 7.62
C GLN A 118 -15.48 -20.34 7.51
N LYS A 119 -16.73 -20.75 7.76
CA LYS A 119 -17.89 -19.86 7.64
C LYS A 119 -17.87 -18.80 8.75
N MET A 120 -17.51 -17.55 8.40
CA MET A 120 -17.51 -16.41 9.33
C MET A 120 -18.65 -15.42 9.07
N GLY A 121 -19.66 -15.79 8.28
CA GLY A 121 -20.77 -14.90 7.91
C GLY A 121 -21.61 -14.39 9.09
N ASN A 122 -21.67 -15.16 10.18
CA ASN A 122 -22.43 -14.84 11.39
C ASN A 122 -21.52 -14.48 12.59
N ALA A 123 -20.23 -14.25 12.35
CA ALA A 123 -19.30 -13.86 13.41
C ALA A 123 -19.60 -12.43 13.92
N ALA A 124 -19.12 -12.11 15.12
CA ALA A 124 -19.37 -10.81 15.73
C ALA A 124 -18.60 -9.66 15.05
N GLY A 125 -19.17 -8.46 15.13
CA GLY A 125 -18.53 -7.20 14.74
C GLY A 125 -18.12 -7.14 13.27
N LYS A 126 -16.87 -6.75 13.02
CA LYS A 126 -16.34 -6.53 11.66
C LYS A 126 -15.79 -7.79 10.99
N ILE A 127 -15.80 -8.93 11.68
CA ILE A 127 -15.22 -10.19 11.19
C ILE A 127 -15.91 -10.68 9.89
N PRO A 128 -17.26 -10.69 9.77
CA PRO A 128 -17.91 -11.13 8.54
C PRO A 128 -17.55 -10.29 7.31
N ALA A 129 -17.46 -8.97 7.50
CA ALA A 129 -17.11 -8.03 6.43
C ALA A 129 -15.69 -8.25 5.93
N MET A 130 -14.72 -8.40 6.85
CA MET A 130 -13.34 -8.73 6.48
C MET A 130 -13.25 -10.10 5.80
N TRP A 131 -13.88 -11.13 6.35
CA TRP A 131 -13.89 -12.47 5.77
C TRP A 131 -14.44 -12.47 4.33
N LYS A 132 -15.56 -11.77 4.09
CA LYS A 132 -16.13 -11.62 2.75
C LYS A 132 -15.18 -10.87 1.80
N GLY A 133 -14.56 -9.79 2.27
CA GLY A 133 -13.59 -9.02 1.51
C GLY A 133 -12.35 -9.83 1.13
N LEU A 134 -11.77 -10.58 2.07
CA LEU A 134 -10.62 -11.45 1.82
C LEU A 134 -10.95 -12.62 0.91
N ASN A 135 -12.15 -13.21 1.01
CA ASN A 135 -12.59 -14.22 0.03
C ASN A 135 -12.65 -13.66 -1.39
N LYS A 136 -13.22 -12.46 -1.55
CA LYS A 136 -13.32 -11.79 -2.85
C LYS A 136 -11.95 -11.44 -3.46
N HIS A 137 -10.93 -11.25 -2.62
CA HIS A 137 -9.61 -10.75 -3.01
C HIS A 137 -8.47 -11.67 -2.56
N ARG A 138 -8.73 -12.98 -2.46
CA ARG A 138 -7.79 -13.96 -1.89
C ARG A 138 -6.45 -14.03 -2.63
N ASP A 139 -6.49 -13.81 -3.95
CA ASP A 139 -5.34 -13.83 -4.84
C ASP A 139 -4.37 -12.67 -4.58
N LYS A 140 -4.84 -11.61 -3.92
CA LYS A 140 -4.11 -10.36 -3.64
C LYS A 140 -3.42 -10.35 -2.27
N ILE A 141 -3.65 -11.35 -1.42
CA ILE A 141 -3.16 -11.36 -0.03
C ILE A 141 -1.66 -11.67 0.06
N PHE A 142 -1.19 -12.65 -0.72
CA PHE A 142 0.20 -13.13 -0.71
C PHE A 142 0.84 -13.08 -2.09
N LEU A 143 0.53 -12.05 -2.89
CA LEU A 143 1.08 -11.88 -4.23
C LEU A 143 2.62 -11.86 -4.22
N PHE A 144 3.22 -11.33 -3.15
CA PHE A 144 4.68 -11.31 -2.95
C PHE A 144 5.33 -12.70 -2.86
N LEU A 145 4.61 -13.74 -2.44
CA LEU A 145 5.13 -15.12 -2.45
C LEU A 145 4.99 -15.79 -3.81
N LYS A 146 3.99 -15.37 -4.61
CA LYS A 146 3.74 -15.91 -5.96
C LYS A 146 4.76 -15.44 -6.99
N TYR A 147 5.26 -14.22 -6.80
CA TYR A 147 6.21 -13.57 -7.71
C TYR A 147 7.44 -13.08 -6.93
N PRO A 148 8.26 -14.00 -6.37
CA PRO A 148 9.43 -13.63 -5.58
C PRO A 148 10.48 -12.86 -6.40
N ASP A 149 10.54 -13.11 -7.70
CA ASP A 149 11.39 -12.42 -8.68
C ASP A 149 11.04 -10.94 -8.86
N LYS A 150 9.79 -10.56 -8.58
CA LYS A 150 9.30 -9.18 -8.75
C LYS A 150 9.53 -8.27 -7.55
N ASN A 151 10.07 -8.79 -6.44
CA ASN A 151 10.34 -8.05 -5.20
C ASN A 151 9.15 -7.22 -4.69
N ILE A 152 7.94 -7.79 -4.77
CA ILE A 152 6.71 -7.14 -4.34
C ILE A 152 6.74 -7.02 -2.80
N PRO A 153 6.62 -5.82 -2.21
CA PRO A 153 6.60 -5.68 -0.77
C PRO A 153 5.22 -6.08 -0.22
N PRO A 154 5.17 -6.77 0.93
CA PRO A 154 3.91 -7.13 1.59
C PRO A 154 3.18 -5.95 2.24
N GLU A 155 3.84 -4.79 2.34
CA GLU A 155 3.39 -3.64 3.11
C GLU A 155 3.49 -2.33 2.30
N ASN A 156 2.62 -1.37 2.61
CA ASN A 156 2.52 -0.07 1.95
C ASN A 156 3.36 1.03 2.63
N ASN A 157 4.29 0.64 3.52
CA ASN A 157 5.02 1.58 4.38
C ASN A 157 5.75 2.69 3.62
N ALA A 158 6.27 2.40 2.42
CA ALA A 158 7.02 3.40 1.68
C ALA A 158 6.09 4.54 1.18
N ALA A 159 4.87 4.22 0.75
CA ALA A 159 3.91 5.27 0.39
C ALA A 159 3.38 6.00 1.62
N GLU A 160 3.12 5.30 2.73
CA GLU A 160 2.77 5.95 4.00
C GLU A 160 3.85 6.93 4.48
N ARG A 161 5.13 6.58 4.31
CA ARG A 161 6.24 7.48 4.62
C ARG A 161 6.28 8.68 3.67
N ALA A 162 6.09 8.47 2.37
CA ALA A 162 6.09 9.54 1.38
C ALA A 162 4.98 10.57 1.65
N ILE A 163 3.77 10.12 2.00
CA ILE A 163 2.65 11.03 2.31
C ILE A 163 2.77 11.70 3.70
N ARG A 164 3.53 11.12 4.63
CA ARG A 164 3.58 11.58 6.04
C ARG A 164 3.89 13.06 6.16
N ASN A 165 4.83 13.56 5.35
CA ASN A 165 5.22 14.98 5.40
C ASN A 165 4.08 15.91 4.99
N VAL A 166 3.27 15.51 4.00
CA VAL A 166 2.09 16.29 3.60
C VAL A 166 1.04 16.27 4.71
N LYS A 167 0.80 15.11 5.34
CA LYS A 167 -0.10 15.01 6.49
C LYS A 167 0.36 15.87 7.67
N VAL A 168 1.67 15.91 7.95
CA VAL A 168 2.26 16.76 9.01
C VAL A 168 2.06 18.23 8.68
N LYS A 169 2.34 18.67 7.45
CA LYS A 169 2.05 20.04 7.01
C LYS A 169 0.59 20.39 7.28
N ILE A 170 -0.35 19.52 6.89
CA ILE A 170 -1.78 19.80 7.07
C ILE A 170 -2.16 19.88 8.55
N LYS A 171 -1.57 19.02 9.39
CA LYS A 171 -1.84 19.00 10.83
C LYS A 171 -1.28 20.24 11.56
N VAL A 172 -0.07 20.66 11.21
CA VAL A 172 0.66 21.73 11.91
C VAL A 172 0.33 23.11 11.37
N SER A 173 0.23 23.25 10.04
CA SER A 173 0.08 24.53 9.35
C SER A 173 -1.29 24.71 8.69
N GLY A 174 -2.23 23.79 8.92
CA GLY A 174 -3.55 23.81 8.31
C GLY A 174 -3.58 23.44 6.81
N GLN A 175 -4.76 23.57 6.20
CA GLN A 175 -4.98 23.26 4.78
C GLN A 175 -4.20 24.19 3.84
N PHE A 176 -4.14 23.86 2.55
CA PHE A 176 -3.57 24.77 1.55
C PHE A 176 -4.59 25.85 1.21
N LYS A 177 -4.13 27.10 1.07
CA LYS A 177 -5.01 28.24 0.72
C LYS A 177 -5.46 28.22 -0.74
N SER A 178 -4.72 27.54 -1.62
CA SER A 178 -5.02 27.39 -3.05
C SER A 178 -4.45 26.06 -3.57
N GLY A 179 -4.96 25.61 -4.73
CA GLY A 179 -4.43 24.44 -5.44
C GLY A 179 -2.97 24.62 -5.89
N ASP A 180 -2.60 25.82 -6.33
CA ASP A 180 -1.22 26.11 -6.76
C ASP A 180 -0.24 26.06 -5.59
N GLY A 181 -0.61 26.57 -4.42
CA GLY A 181 0.20 26.40 -3.22
C GLY A 181 0.38 24.94 -2.79
N ALA A 182 -0.57 24.06 -3.12
CA ALA A 182 -0.42 22.61 -2.93
C ALA A 182 0.55 21.99 -3.95
N LYS A 183 0.51 22.43 -5.21
CA LYS A 183 1.43 22.00 -6.27
C LYS A 183 2.87 22.45 -5.99
N ASP A 184 3.07 23.70 -5.57
CA ASP A 184 4.39 24.23 -5.22
C ASP A 184 5.01 23.43 -4.06
N TYR A 185 4.21 23.19 -3.02
CA TYR A 185 4.63 22.36 -1.91
C TYR A 185 4.99 20.94 -2.35
N ALA A 186 4.16 20.30 -3.19
CA ALA A 186 4.43 18.97 -3.71
C ALA A 186 5.73 18.94 -4.54
N THR A 187 5.96 19.96 -5.36
CA THR A 187 7.17 20.11 -6.19
C THR A 187 8.42 20.22 -5.33
N ILE A 188 8.47 21.19 -4.42
CA ILE A 188 9.61 21.36 -3.50
C ILE A 188 9.83 20.09 -2.68
N ARG A 189 8.76 19.47 -2.16
CA ARG A 189 8.86 18.25 -1.37
C ARG A 189 9.46 17.08 -2.16
N SER A 190 9.07 16.91 -3.42
CA SER A 190 9.60 15.87 -4.29
C SER A 190 11.12 15.98 -4.48
N VAL A 191 11.64 17.21 -4.62
CA VAL A 191 13.08 17.49 -4.70
C VAL A 191 13.75 17.10 -3.39
N VAL A 192 13.22 17.59 -2.26
CA VAL A 192 13.76 17.30 -0.92
C VAL A 192 13.82 15.80 -0.63
N ASP A 193 12.74 15.07 -0.93
CA ASP A 193 12.67 13.62 -0.71
C ASP A 193 13.66 12.86 -1.59
N THR A 194 13.83 13.27 -2.84
CA THR A 194 14.82 12.71 -3.75
C THR A 194 16.23 12.91 -3.21
N LYS A 195 16.60 14.13 -2.80
CA LYS A 195 17.94 14.41 -2.27
C LYS A 195 18.24 13.68 -0.98
N ARG A 196 17.28 13.60 -0.05
CA ARG A 196 17.41 12.79 1.17
C ARG A 196 17.61 11.31 0.86
N LYS A 197 16.86 10.76 -0.10
CA LYS A 197 16.99 9.35 -0.53
C LYS A 197 18.39 9.04 -1.06
N HIS A 198 19.02 10.00 -1.75
CA HIS A 198 20.39 9.89 -2.27
C HIS A 198 21.46 10.34 -1.27
N LYS A 199 21.12 10.63 -0.01
CA LYS A 199 22.03 11.15 1.02
C LYS A 199 22.79 12.41 0.58
N GLN A 200 22.16 13.25 -0.23
CA GLN A 200 22.71 14.52 -0.73
C GLN A 200 22.27 15.69 0.17
N ASN A 201 23.06 16.77 0.17
CA ASN A 201 22.72 17.99 0.90
C ASN A 201 21.49 18.67 0.25
N VAL A 202 20.40 18.74 1.00
CA VAL A 202 19.14 19.34 0.54
C VAL A 202 19.28 20.85 0.38
N HIS A 203 20.00 21.52 1.28
CA HIS A 203 20.15 22.96 1.26
C HIS A 203 20.87 23.41 0.00
N ASP A 204 22.00 22.78 -0.31
CA ASP A 204 22.81 23.13 -1.48
C ASP A 204 22.04 22.96 -2.79
N GLU A 205 21.20 21.93 -2.88
CA GLU A 205 20.34 21.75 -4.05
C GLU A 205 19.28 22.86 -4.16
N LEU A 206 18.62 23.21 -3.06
CA LEU A 206 17.59 24.25 -3.08
C LEU A 206 18.20 25.60 -3.48
N VAL A 207 19.40 25.92 -2.98
CA VAL A 207 20.19 27.08 -3.41
C VAL A 207 20.49 26.99 -4.91
N ARG A 208 21.01 25.85 -5.38
CA ARG A 208 21.31 25.63 -6.80
C ARG A 208 20.10 25.87 -7.71
N ILE A 209 18.93 25.35 -7.34
CA ILE A 209 17.68 25.55 -8.08
C ILE A 209 17.29 27.02 -8.08
N ALA A 210 17.33 27.69 -6.92
CA ALA A 210 16.99 29.10 -6.80
C ALA A 210 17.95 30.03 -7.57
N SER A 211 19.21 29.62 -7.75
CA SER A 211 20.21 30.36 -8.52
C SER A 211 20.22 30.04 -10.03
N THR A 212 19.36 29.13 -10.51
CA THR A 212 19.28 28.79 -11.94
C THR A 212 18.43 29.85 -12.66
N PRO A 213 18.92 30.50 -13.74
CA PRO A 213 18.13 31.44 -14.52
C PRO A 213 16.89 30.77 -15.11
N LEU A 214 15.75 31.46 -15.05
CA LEU A 214 14.55 31.04 -15.78
C LEU A 214 14.76 31.34 -17.26
N ASN A 215 14.85 30.28 -18.07
CA ASN A 215 14.88 30.38 -19.54
C ASN A 215 13.47 30.58 -20.10
#